data_AF-A0A1C4ENE6-F1
#
_entry.id   AF-A0A1C4ENE6-F1
#
_cell.length_a   1.000
_cell.length_b   1.000
_cell.length_c   1.000
_cell.angle_alpha   90.00
_cell.angle_beta   90.00
_cell.angle_gamma   90.00
#
_symmetry.space_group_name_H-M   'P 1'
#
loop_
_entity.id
_entity.type
_entity.pdbx_description
1 polymer ?
#
loop_
_entity_poly.entity_id
_entity_poly.type
_entity_poly.pdbx_seq_one_letter_code
_entity_poly.pdbx_strand_id
1 'polypeptide(L)' 'MKYKTFSITATSAALLSEAIDSFFEGNPDITVVSALQSQSSGSDGLQITFTAIYKPAPKKNEVSGFGFNAMRE' A
#
# COMPACT_ATOMS: atom_id res chain seq x y z
N MET A 1 -11.12 -12.57 3.02
CA MET A 1 -9.91 -11.75 3.27
C MET A 1 -10.34 -10.44 3.92
N LYS A 2 -9.74 -10.04 5.05
CA LYS A 2 -10.10 -8.79 5.76
C LYS A 2 -9.26 -7.63 5.22
N TYR A 3 -9.91 -6.60 4.71
CA TYR A 3 -9.25 -5.36 4.27
C TYR A 3 -8.79 -4.53 5.47
N LYS A 4 -7.68 -3.83 5.31
CA LYS A 4 -7.14 -2.86 6.28
C LYS A 4 -7.14 -1.46 5.65
N THR A 5 -7.16 -0.44 6.49
CA THR A 5 -7.14 0.96 6.07
C THR A 5 -5.96 1.67 6.72
N PHE A 6 -5.21 2.40 5.91
CA PHE A 6 -4.18 3.34 6.35
C PHE A 6 -4.67 4.76 6.03
N SER A 7 -4.54 5.70 6.96
CA SER A 7 -4.90 7.09 6.72
C SER A 7 -3.89 8.02 7.38
N ILE A 8 -3.50 9.07 6.66
CA ILE A 8 -2.58 10.09 7.15
C ILE A 8 -3.01 11.47 6.65
N THR A 9 -2.72 12.49 7.45
CA THR A 9 -2.84 13.89 7.04
C THR A 9 -1.47 14.54 7.13
N ALA A 10 -1.05 15.22 6.07
CA ALA A 10 0.20 15.94 5.96
C ALA A 10 -0.04 17.38 5.52
N THR A 11 0.84 18.30 5.91
CA THR A 11 0.74 19.72 5.54
C THR A 11 1.54 20.09 4.29
N SER A 12 2.25 19.13 3.71
CA SER A 12 2.99 19.28 2.46
C SER A 12 3.07 17.96 1.69
N ALA A 13 3.28 18.05 0.37
CA ALA A 13 3.46 16.87 -0.47
C ALA A 13 4.72 16.07 -0.11
N ALA A 14 5.78 16.73 0.35
CA ALA A 14 7.02 16.07 0.77
C ALA A 14 6.80 15.18 2.01
N LEU A 15 6.16 15.74 3.04
CA LEU A 15 5.80 14.98 4.26
C LEU A 15 4.84 13.84 3.95
N LEU A 16 3.93 14.05 2.99
CA LEU A 16 3.02 12.99 2.56
C LEU A 16 3.79 11.84 1.90
N SER A 17 4.70 12.15 0.96
CA SER A 17 5.50 11.14 0.28
C SER A 17 6.32 10.32 1.27
N GLU A 18 7.05 10.99 2.17
CA GLU A 18 7.92 10.32 3.16
C GLU A 18 7.12 9.34 4.04
N ALA A 19 5.91 9.72 4.44
CA ALA A 19 5.07 8.86 5.27
C ALA A 19 4.41 7.71 4.48
N ILE A 20 4.08 7.93 3.20
CA ILE A 20 3.61 6.87 2.31
C ILE A 20 4.74 5.86 2.05
N ASP A 21 5.95 6.34 1.77
CA ASP A 21 7.14 5.51 1.57
C ASP A 21 7.42 4.67 2.83
N SER A 22 7.45 5.30 4.00
CA SER A 22 7.61 4.60 5.29
C SER A 22 6.52 3.54 5.52
N PHE A 23 5.28 3.81 5.10
CA PHE A 23 4.18 2.84 5.20
C PHE A 23 4.42 1.60 4.33
N PHE A 24 4.87 1.79 3.08
CA PHE A 24 5.17 0.67 2.17
C PHE A 24 6.43 -0.09 2.58
N GLU A 25 7.46 0.60 3.07
CA GLU A 25 8.67 -0.05 3.61
C GLU A 25 8.35 -0.92 4.82
N GLY A 26 7.47 -0.46 5.73
CA GLY A 26 7.01 -1.24 6.87
C GLY A 26 6.03 -2.37 6.52
N ASN A 27 5.46 -2.36 5.30
CA ASN A 27 4.46 -3.33 4.85
C ASN A 27 4.75 -3.81 3.41
N PRO A 28 5.88 -4.50 3.18
CA PRO A 28 6.29 -4.89 1.83
C PRO A 28 5.35 -5.90 1.15
N ASP A 29 4.64 -6.71 1.94
CA ASP A 29 3.72 -7.76 1.47
C ASP A 29 2.26 -7.32 1.49
N ILE A 30 1.95 -6.15 0.91
CA ILE A 30 0.57 -5.68 0.77
C ILE A 30 0.21 -5.39 -0.69
N THR A 31 -1.07 -5.47 -0.98
CA THR A 31 -1.67 -5.00 -2.23
C THR A 31 -2.64 -3.88 -1.89
N VAL A 32 -2.40 -2.69 -2.43
CA VAL A 32 -3.35 -1.58 -2.35
C VAL A 32 -4.51 -1.85 -3.27
N VAL A 33 -5.72 -1.78 -2.72
CA VAL A 33 -6.99 -2.03 -3.42
C VAL A 33 -7.58 -0.71 -3.90
N SER A 34 -7.49 0.32 -3.08
CA SER A 34 -7.97 1.66 -3.39
C SER A 34 -7.15 2.67 -2.61
N ALA A 35 -6.84 3.81 -3.22
CA ALA A 35 -6.23 4.95 -2.55
C ALA A 35 -6.99 6.22 -2.93
N LEU A 36 -7.23 7.07 -1.94
CA LEU A 36 -7.89 8.36 -2.09
C LEU A 36 -7.01 9.43 -1.48
N GLN A 37 -6.88 10.54 -2.19
CA GLN A 37 -6.23 11.74 -1.68
C GLN A 37 -7.25 12.88 -1.73
N SER A 38 -7.40 13.57 -0.62
CA SER A 38 -8.16 14.81 -0.51
C SER A 38 -7.21 15.92 -0.08
N GLN A 39 -7.39 17.11 -0.65
CA GLN A 39 -6.67 18.29 -0.23
C GLN A 39 -7.67 19.37 0.17
N SER A 40 -7.43 19.99 1.32
CA SER A 40 -8.13 21.18 1.76
C SER A 40 -7.10 22.28 1.92
N SER A 41 -7.43 23.46 1.40
CA SER A 41 -6.66 24.67 1.63
C SER A 41 -7.58 25.62 2.39
N GLY A 42 -7.32 25.76 3.69
CA GLY A 42 -8.05 26.64 4.59
C GLY A 42 -7.15 27.72 5.19
N SER A 43 -7.71 28.52 6.09
CA SER A 43 -6.96 29.54 6.84
C SER A 43 -5.81 28.96 7.68
N ASP A 44 -5.92 27.68 8.08
CA ASP A 44 -4.91 26.91 8.82
C ASP A 44 -3.80 26.28 7.94
N GLY A 45 -3.79 26.57 6.63
CA GLY A 45 -2.80 26.07 5.68
C GLY A 45 -3.28 24.87 4.84
N LEU A 46 -2.36 24.33 4.04
CA LEU A 46 -2.60 23.16 3.20
C LEU A 46 -2.69 21.91 4.09
N GLN A 47 -3.77 21.14 3.95
CA GLN A 47 -3.92 19.82 4.52
C GLN A 47 -4.20 18.82 3.41
N ILE A 48 -3.37 17.79 3.34
CA ILE A 48 -3.49 16.70 2.38
C ILE A 48 -3.75 15.43 3.18
N THR A 49 -4.96 14.87 3.03
CA THR A 49 -5.33 13.59 3.64
C THR A 49 -5.24 12.50 2.59
N PHE A 50 -4.48 11.45 2.90
CA PHE A 50 -4.38 10.24 2.10
C PHE A 50 -4.97 9.07 2.85
N THR A 51 -5.79 8.28 2.19
CA THR A 51 -6.39 7.07 2.73
C THR A 51 -6.19 5.92 1.73
N ALA A 52 -5.55 4.84 2.17
CA ALA A 52 -5.35 3.62 1.39
C ALA A 52 -6.08 2.44 2.04
N ILE A 53 -6.86 1.73 1.23
CA ILE A 53 -7.42 0.42 1.57
C ILE A 53 -6.49 -0.63 0.98
N TYR A 54 -5.98 -1.53 1.81
CA TYR A 54 -5.03 -2.55 1.42
C TYR A 54 -5.40 -3.92 1.99
N LYS A 55 -4.82 -4.95 1.40
CA LYS A 55 -4.88 -6.33 1.88
C LYS A 55 -3.48 -6.94 1.84
N PRO A 56 -3.20 -8.00 2.61
CA PRO A 56 -1.98 -8.76 2.43
C PRO A 56 -1.86 -9.21 0.97
N ALA A 57 -0.68 -9.03 0.37
CA ALA A 57 -0.40 -9.53 -0.96
C ALA A 57 -0.53 -11.05 -0.93
N PRO A 58 -1.10 -11.68 -1.98
CA PRO A 58 -0.96 -13.13 -2.12
C PRO A 58 0.54 -13.43 -2.18
N LYS A 59 1.06 -14.24 -1.25
CA LYS A 59 2.46 -14.68 -1.27
C LYS A 59 2.75 -15.19 -2.67
N LYS A 60 3.67 -14.53 -3.37
CA LYS A 60 3.99 -14.85 -4.77
C LYS A 60 4.77 -16.16 -4.94
N ASN A 61 4.84 -17.00 -3.91
CA ASN A 61 5.55 -18.28 -3.93
C ASN A 61 5.05 -19.26 -2.86
N GLU A 62 3.80 -19.70 -2.99
CA GLU A 62 3.41 -21.03 -2.50
C GLU A 62 3.04 -21.88 -3.71
N VAL A 63 4.06 -22.18 -4.54
CA VAL A 63 3.98 -23.31 -5.47
C VAL A 63 4.14 -24.57 -4.62
N SER A 64 3.06 -24.91 -3.91
CA SER A 64 2.90 -26.21 -3.27
C SER A 64 2.74 -27.26 -4.36
N GLY A 65 3.82 -28.01 -4.60
CA GLY A 65 3.75 -29.41 -5.02
C GLY A 65 3.51 -29.72 -6.50
N PHE A 66 4.40 -30.56 -7.01
CA PHE A 66 4.30 -31.41 -8.21
C PHE A 66 4.60 -30.77 -9.57
N GLY A 67 5.83 -30.98 -10.07
CA GLY A 67 6.01 -31.15 -11.51
C GLY A 67 7.27 -30.63 -12.19
N PHE A 68 8.35 -30.23 -11.50
CA PHE A 68 9.62 -29.87 -12.16
C PHE A 68 10.42 -31.08 -12.70
N ASN A 69 9.74 -32.14 -13.16
CA ASN A 69 10.40 -33.32 -13.72
C ASN A 69 9.55 -34.03 -14.80
N ALA A 70 9.15 -33.30 -15.85
CA ALA A 70 8.69 -33.89 -17.09
C ALA A 70 9.13 -33.00 -18.26
N MET A 71 9.64 -33.61 -19.33
CA MET A 71 10.20 -32.99 -20.55
C MET A 71 11.70 -32.63 -20.50
N ARG A 72 12.53 -33.63 -20.22
CA ARG A 72 13.82 -33.77 -20.90
C ARG A 72 13.98 -35.23 -21.37
N GLU A 73 13.29 -35.57 -22.45
CA GLU A 73 13.61 -36.71 -23.33
C GLU A 73 13.68 -36.19 -24.76
#